data_AF-A0A182FYV2-F1
#
_entry.id   AF-A0A182FYV2-F1
#
_cell.length_a   1.000
_cell.length_b   1.000
_cell.length_c   1.000
_cell.angle_alpha   90.00
_cell.angle_beta   90.00
_cell.angle_gamma   90.00
#
_symmetry.space_group_name_H-M   'P 1'
#
loop_
_entity.id
_entity.type
_entity.pdbx_description
1 polymer ?
#
loop_
_entity_poly.entity_id
_entity_poly.type
_entity_poly.pdbx_seq_one_letter_code
_entity_poly.pdbx_strand_id
1 'polypeptide(L)'
;MDSGEEFYDHHIEVKDEVTISASEEEEEEVEEEVVVEEISGSKWARMFSMMSALTRQVADIDRRLQKIEQQQHQSLSNIQKKVTTIGTKIGAFGSVIASGESSLLPQPITAYFSPAKCKEDLDELEANASDEQFVSAVAQSVARIHGYDRTGEGVTVSHQIVDYFFDRQFLQDCSWTGRTRSAEHVRKIALAPYENIKNLFYQSVHLVDDSFTLNAAERFFRDVAKHARSRAEVKFLRKPALKRRKSRKKLSALNYSNETVKKIVENQLRHLQATLS
;
A
#
# COMPACT_ATOMS: atom_id res chain seq x y z
N MET A 1 -1.00 2.09 55.74
CA MET A 1 0.22 1.41 55.26
C MET A 1 0.14 1.51 53.74
N ASP A 2 0.57 2.64 53.17
CA ASP A 2 1.99 2.98 52.88
C ASP A 2 2.39 2.18 51.62
N SER A 3 2.72 2.73 50.46
CA SER A 3 3.43 3.95 50.01
C SER A 3 3.01 4.20 48.55
N GLY A 4 2.94 5.40 47.96
CA GLY A 4 3.95 6.46 47.95
C GLY A 4 4.88 6.25 46.75
N GLU A 5 4.52 6.75 45.56
CA GLU A 5 5.46 6.89 44.43
C GLU A 5 5.26 8.26 43.78
N GLU A 6 6.07 9.20 44.28
CA GLU A 6 6.25 10.56 43.80
C GLU A 6 7.07 10.52 42.51
N PHE A 7 6.54 11.13 41.44
CA PHE A 7 7.28 11.31 40.19
C PHE A 7 7.87 12.73 40.17
N TYR A 8 9.20 12.79 40.14
CA TYR A 8 9.99 14.02 40.21
C TYR A 8 9.75 14.94 39.01
N ASP A 9 9.43 16.19 39.34
CA ASP A 9 9.34 17.34 38.45
C ASP A 9 10.77 17.89 38.21
N HIS A 10 11.27 17.80 36.99
CA HIS A 10 12.54 18.40 36.60
C HIS A 10 12.31 19.81 36.05
N HIS A 11 12.22 20.77 36.97
CA HIS A 11 12.41 22.19 36.72
C HIS A 11 13.85 22.43 36.21
N ILE A 12 13.97 22.80 34.93
CA ILE A 12 15.22 23.36 34.38
C ILE A 12 15.16 24.87 34.59
N GLU A 13 15.86 25.34 35.62
CA GLU A 13 16.06 26.75 35.92
C GLU A 13 17.30 27.23 35.14
N VAL A 14 17.11 27.98 34.05
CA VAL A 14 18.21 28.64 33.34
C VAL A 14 18.45 29.99 34.01
N LYS A 15 19.43 30.04 34.91
CA LYS A 15 19.98 31.27 35.49
C LYS A 15 21.26 31.62 34.72
N ASP A 16 21.17 32.62 33.85
CA ASP A 16 22.35 33.33 33.34
C ASP A 16 22.23 34.81 33.78
N GLU A 17 22.70 35.08 34.99
CA GLU A 17 23.10 36.42 35.41
C GLU A 17 24.50 36.67 34.84
N VAL A 18 24.59 37.45 33.76
CA VAL A 18 25.87 38.01 33.32
C VAL A 18 26.04 39.37 33.96
N THR A 19 26.81 39.40 35.04
CA THR A 19 27.32 40.61 35.69
C THR A 19 28.39 41.24 34.79
N ILE A 20 28.05 42.30 34.07
CA ILE A 20 29.03 43.10 33.32
C ILE A 20 29.70 44.04 34.32
N SER A 21 30.96 43.75 34.62
CA SER A 21 31.85 44.58 35.41
C SER A 21 32.35 45.74 34.53
N ALA A 22 32.12 46.96 35.01
CA ALA A 22 32.68 48.18 34.43
C ALA A 22 34.20 48.14 34.62
N SER A 23 34.94 48.11 33.51
CA SER A 23 36.35 48.48 33.45
C SER A 23 36.40 49.84 32.78
N GLU A 24 36.81 50.85 33.55
CA GLU A 24 37.30 52.13 33.05
C GLU A 24 38.61 51.85 32.32
N GLU A 25 38.56 51.78 31.00
CA GLU A 25 39.75 51.86 30.14
C GLU A 25 39.91 53.30 29.69
N GLU A 26 41.10 53.84 29.98
CA GLU A 26 41.56 55.17 29.67
C GLU A 26 41.48 55.42 28.14
N GLU A 27 40.75 56.46 27.74
CA GLU A 27 40.71 56.95 26.36
C GLU A 27 42.07 57.58 26.01
N GLU A 28 42.97 56.78 25.44
CA GLU A 28 44.13 57.28 24.69
C GLU A 28 43.62 57.72 23.32
N GLU A 29 43.41 59.04 23.17
CA GLU A 29 43.08 59.71 21.89
C GLU A 29 44.23 59.50 20.89
N VAL A 30 44.19 58.40 20.16
CA VAL A 30 44.93 58.24 18.91
C VAL A 30 44.12 58.98 17.84
N GLU A 31 44.49 60.23 17.58
CA GLU A 31 44.13 60.93 16.34
C GLU A 31 44.77 60.18 15.16
N GLU A 32 44.14 59.07 14.78
CA GLU A 32 44.42 58.40 13.52
C GLU A 32 43.88 59.34 12.44
N GLU A 33 44.79 60.06 11.78
CA GLU A 33 44.50 60.89 10.62
C GLU A 33 43.97 59.96 9.51
N VAL A 34 42.66 59.68 9.56
CA VAL A 34 41.97 58.89 8.54
C VAL A 34 42.00 59.72 7.28
N VAL A 35 42.95 59.39 6.41
CA VAL A 35 42.97 59.83 5.02
C VAL A 35 41.67 59.29 4.38
N VAL A 36 40.64 60.13 4.38
CA VAL A 36 39.39 59.88 3.67
C VAL A 36 39.73 59.99 2.18
N GLU A 37 40.19 58.88 1.60
CA GLU A 37 40.26 58.72 0.14
C GLU A 37 38.87 59.07 -0.40
N GLU A 38 38.78 60.12 -1.23
CA GLU A 38 37.53 60.54 -1.87
C GLU A 38 36.98 59.40 -2.72
N ILE A 39 36.08 58.61 -2.12
CA ILE A 39 35.34 57.57 -2.81
C ILE A 39 34.44 58.29 -3.82
N SER A 40 34.84 58.26 -5.09
CA SER A 40 34.04 58.74 -6.23
C SER A 40 32.58 58.32 -6.09
N GLY A 41 31.64 59.25 -6.34
CA GLY A 41 30.19 59.01 -6.23
C GLY A 41 29.70 57.79 -7.02
N SER A 42 30.46 57.34 -8.04
CA SER A 42 30.19 56.10 -8.78
C SER A 42 30.38 54.81 -7.95
N LYS A 43 31.35 54.77 -7.03
CA LYS A 43 31.62 53.63 -6.14
C LYS A 43 30.56 53.54 -5.03
N TRP A 44 30.14 54.69 -4.49
CA TRP A 44 29.00 54.79 -3.56
C TRP A 44 27.69 54.30 -4.19
N ALA A 45 27.38 54.72 -5.41
CA ALA A 45 26.18 54.27 -6.11
C ALA A 45 26.13 52.74 -6.30
N ARG A 46 27.29 52.12 -6.59
CA ARG A 46 27.41 50.65 -6.70
C ARG A 46 27.20 49.95 -5.36
N MET A 47 27.76 50.49 -4.28
CA MET A 47 27.61 49.93 -2.93
C MET A 47 26.16 50.02 -2.43
N PHE A 48 25.49 51.15 -2.63
CA PHE A 48 24.06 51.29 -2.33
C PHE A 48 23.20 50.34 -3.16
N SER A 49 23.52 50.15 -4.44
CA SER A 49 22.83 49.16 -5.28
C SER A 49 22.97 47.75 -4.71
N MET A 50 24.19 47.35 -4.32
CA MET A 50 24.44 46.04 -3.68
C MET A 50 23.73 45.90 -2.34
N MET A 51 23.79 46.90 -1.47
CA MET A 51 23.08 46.90 -0.19
C MET A 51 21.57 46.76 -0.40
N SER A 52 21.00 47.50 -1.35
CA SER A 52 19.56 47.39 -1.66
C SER A 52 19.18 46.00 -2.17
N ALA A 53 20.07 45.35 -2.94
CA ALA A 53 19.88 43.99 -3.40
C ALA A 53 19.95 42.98 -2.24
N LEU A 54 20.90 43.16 -1.32
CA LEU A 54 21.02 42.35 -0.10
C LEU A 54 19.80 42.51 0.80
N THR A 55 19.32 43.74 1.03
CA THR A 55 18.08 43.99 1.81
C THR A 55 16.87 43.28 1.20
N ARG A 56 16.76 43.28 -0.14
CA ARG A 56 15.68 42.54 -0.83
C ARG A 56 15.83 41.03 -0.66
N GLN A 57 17.05 40.48 -0.73
CA GLN A 57 17.30 39.06 -0.51
C GLN A 57 16.98 38.64 0.93
N VAL A 58 17.36 39.44 1.92
CA VAL A 58 17.03 39.17 3.32
C VAL A 58 15.51 39.17 3.52
N ALA A 59 14.79 40.13 2.94
CA ALA A 59 13.33 40.16 2.98
C ALA A 59 12.68 38.96 2.27
N ASP A 60 13.28 38.43 1.19
CA ASP A 60 12.80 37.22 0.52
C ASP A 60 13.03 35.97 1.39
N ILE A 61 14.19 35.86 2.03
CA ILE A 61 14.51 34.77 2.96
C ILE A 61 13.50 34.77 4.11
N ASP A 62 13.21 35.93 4.69
CA ASP A 62 12.27 36.06 5.81
C ASP A 62 10.85 35.60 5.42
N ARG A 63 10.36 36.00 4.24
CA ARG A 63 9.08 35.52 3.70
C ARG A 63 9.07 34.00 3.49
N ARG A 64 10.18 33.43 3.03
CA ARG A 64 10.31 31.98 2.82
C ARG A 64 10.33 31.23 4.15
N LEU A 65 10.99 31.75 5.18
CA LEU A 65 10.99 31.18 6.52
C LEU A 65 9.58 31.15 7.12
N GLN A 66 8.85 32.27 7.07
CA GLN A 66 7.45 32.32 7.53
C GLN A 66 6.55 31.30 6.82
N LYS A 67 6.75 31.10 5.51
CA LYS A 67 5.99 30.11 4.74
C LYS A 67 6.29 28.68 5.19
N ILE A 68 7.55 28.37 5.49
CA ILE A 68 7.96 27.04 5.98
C ILE A 68 7.34 26.78 7.35
N GLU A 69 7.38 27.75 8.26
CA GLU A 69 6.77 27.63 9.60
C GLU A 69 5.26 27.36 9.50
N GLN A 70 4.56 28.08 8.63
CA GLN A 70 3.13 27.87 8.41
C GLN A 70 2.84 26.45 7.86
N GLN A 71 3.66 25.96 6.92
CA GLN A 71 3.55 24.60 6.38
C GLN A 71 3.81 23.54 7.45
N GLN A 72 4.80 23.76 8.31
CA GLN A 72 5.09 22.86 9.43
C GLN A 72 3.92 22.79 10.41
N HIS A 73 3.33 23.94 10.77
CA HIS A 73 2.18 23.98 11.69
C HIS A 73 0.97 23.24 11.11
N GLN A 74 0.69 23.38 9.82
CA GLN A 74 -0.38 22.64 9.14
C GLN A 74 -0.11 21.13 9.11
N SER A 75 1.13 20.73 8.79
CA SER A 75 1.51 19.31 8.76
C SER A 75 1.39 18.68 10.14
N LEU A 76 1.90 19.34 11.19
CA LEU A 76 1.80 18.88 12.58
C LEU A 76 0.35 18.76 13.03
N SER A 77 -0.51 19.72 12.71
CA SER A 77 -1.95 19.64 13.02
C SER A 77 -2.61 18.43 12.33
N ASN A 78 -2.29 18.18 11.07
CA ASN A 78 -2.81 17.02 10.34
C ASN A 78 -2.32 15.69 10.92
N ILE A 79 -1.04 15.63 11.31
CA ILE A 79 -0.46 14.46 11.99
C ILE A 79 -1.15 14.24 13.34
N GLN A 80 -1.33 15.28 14.15
CA GLN A 80 -2.03 15.19 15.44
C GLN A 80 -3.45 14.66 15.27
N LYS A 81 -4.23 15.15 14.29
CA LYS A 81 -5.57 14.64 13.98
C LYS A 81 -5.55 13.15 13.60
N LYS A 82 -4.56 12.71 12.84
CA LYS A 82 -4.40 11.29 12.48
C LYS A 82 -4.02 10.46 13.70
N VAL A 83 -3.09 10.93 14.54
CA VAL A 83 -2.64 10.25 15.76
C VAL A 83 -3.78 10.13 16.77
N THR A 84 -4.59 11.17 16.98
CA THR A 84 -5.76 11.09 17.87
C THR A 84 -6.79 10.10 17.34
N THR A 85 -7.04 10.08 16.02
CA THR A 85 -7.92 9.09 15.38
C THR A 85 -7.41 7.65 15.55
N ILE A 86 -6.09 7.44 15.46
CA ILE A 86 -5.48 6.13 15.72
C ILE A 86 -5.63 5.78 17.21
N GLY A 87 -5.36 6.73 18.10
CA GLY A 87 -5.49 6.55 19.55
C GLY A 87 -6.91 6.16 19.97
N THR A 88 -7.94 6.79 19.41
CA THR A 88 -9.35 6.41 19.68
C THR A 88 -9.69 5.02 19.16
N LYS A 89 -9.18 4.64 17.98
CA LYS A 89 -9.35 3.28 17.42
C LYS A 89 -8.64 2.21 18.26
N ILE A 90 -7.42 2.50 18.72
CA ILE A 90 -6.65 1.61 19.61
C ILE A 90 -7.35 1.48 20.97
N GLY A 91 -7.82 2.59 21.54
CA GLY A 91 -8.57 2.57 22.81
C GLY A 91 -9.86 1.75 22.72
N ALA A 92 -10.62 1.91 21.63
CA ALA A 92 -11.81 1.10 21.36
C ALA A 92 -11.46 -0.39 21.26
N PHE A 93 -10.40 -0.74 20.53
CA PHE A 93 -9.93 -2.12 20.42
C PHE A 93 -9.43 -2.70 21.75
N GLY A 94 -8.71 -1.90 22.55
CA GLY A 94 -8.27 -2.27 23.89
C GLY A 94 -9.43 -2.54 24.84
N SER A 95 -10.51 -1.75 24.77
CA SER A 95 -11.72 -1.98 25.56
C SER A 95 -12.43 -3.29 25.18
N VAL A 96 -12.41 -3.65 23.90
CA VAL A 96 -12.96 -4.93 23.39
C VAL A 96 -12.12 -6.12 23.88
N ILE A 97 -10.80 -5.99 23.96
CA ILE A 97 -9.92 -7.02 24.52
C ILE A 97 -10.10 -7.14 26.04
N ALA A 98 -10.20 -6.02 26.76
CA ALA A 98 -10.36 -6.01 28.21
C ALA A 98 -11.71 -6.58 28.68
N SER A 99 -12.73 -6.56 27.81
CA SER A 99 -14.06 -7.09 28.11
C SER A 99 -14.17 -8.62 28.05
N GLY A 100 -13.06 -9.34 27.79
CA GLY A 100 -12.92 -10.75 28.18
C GLY A 100 -13.87 -11.75 27.54
N GLU A 101 -14.54 -11.41 26.43
CA GLU A 101 -15.51 -12.28 25.77
C GLU A 101 -15.30 -12.30 24.25
N SER A 102 -14.20 -12.94 23.82
CA SER A 102 -14.11 -13.51 22.47
C SER A 102 -13.05 -14.61 22.46
N SER A 103 -13.50 -15.81 22.12
CA SER A 103 -12.65 -16.99 21.99
C SER A 103 -11.44 -16.67 21.11
N LEU A 104 -10.23 -16.91 21.63
CA LEU A 104 -8.94 -16.68 20.98
C LEU A 104 -8.67 -17.58 19.75
N LEU A 105 -9.71 -18.23 19.21
CA LEU A 105 -9.62 -18.98 17.97
C LEU A 105 -10.36 -18.20 16.87
N PRO A 106 -9.72 -17.94 15.72
CA PRO A 106 -10.37 -17.29 14.60
C PRO A 106 -11.61 -18.12 14.22
N GLN A 107 -12.78 -17.49 14.27
CA GLN A 107 -14.00 -18.15 13.82
C GLN A 107 -13.83 -18.46 12.33
N PRO A 108 -14.04 -19.72 11.90
CA PRO A 108 -13.98 -20.06 10.49
C PRO A 108 -15.06 -19.27 9.75
N ILE A 109 -14.87 -18.99 8.45
CA ILE A 109 -15.88 -18.31 7.62
C ILE A 109 -17.26 -19.00 7.75
N THR A 110 -17.25 -20.33 7.89
CA THR A 110 -18.45 -21.16 8.08
C THR A 110 -19.21 -20.91 9.38
N ALA A 111 -18.66 -20.14 10.32
CA ALA A 111 -19.36 -19.69 11.52
C ALA A 111 -20.34 -18.53 11.23
N TYR A 112 -20.08 -17.76 10.17
CA TYR A 112 -20.91 -16.61 9.79
C TYR A 112 -22.07 -17.01 8.89
N PHE A 113 -21.82 -17.92 7.94
CA PHE A 113 -22.83 -18.42 7.02
C PHE A 113 -22.41 -19.77 6.43
N SER A 114 -23.37 -20.50 5.89
CA SER A 114 -23.11 -21.73 5.13
C SER A 114 -23.08 -21.43 3.62
N PRO A 115 -22.32 -22.18 2.82
CA PRO A 115 -22.35 -22.02 1.36
C PRO A 115 -23.77 -22.17 0.83
N ALA A 116 -24.20 -21.24 -0.04
CA ALA A 116 -25.55 -21.24 -0.60
C ALA A 116 -25.80 -22.49 -1.46
N LYS A 117 -26.91 -23.19 -1.19
CA LYS A 117 -27.31 -24.42 -1.88
C LYS A 117 -28.58 -24.25 -2.71
N CYS A 118 -29.37 -23.23 -2.42
CA CYS A 118 -30.57 -22.86 -3.17
C CYS A 118 -30.71 -21.35 -3.28
N LYS A 119 -31.79 -20.91 -3.94
CA LYS A 119 -32.05 -19.47 -4.15
C LYS A 119 -32.32 -18.76 -2.82
N GLU A 120 -32.99 -19.42 -1.90
CA GLU A 120 -33.35 -18.87 -0.60
C GLU A 120 -32.09 -18.57 0.24
N ASP A 121 -31.13 -19.50 0.28
CA ASP A 121 -29.83 -19.28 0.92
C ASP A 121 -29.08 -18.10 0.29
N LEU A 122 -29.19 -17.95 -1.04
CA LEU A 122 -28.56 -16.86 -1.78
C LEU A 122 -29.19 -15.51 -1.43
N ASP A 123 -30.51 -15.45 -1.33
CA ASP A 123 -31.26 -14.25 -0.94
C ASP A 123 -30.96 -13.86 0.52
N GLU A 124 -30.84 -14.83 1.43
CA GLU A 124 -30.45 -14.60 2.83
C GLU A 124 -29.02 -14.05 2.92
N LEU A 125 -28.08 -14.65 2.18
CA LEU A 125 -26.70 -14.17 2.14
C LEU A 125 -26.61 -12.73 1.59
N GLU A 126 -27.43 -12.38 0.61
CA GLU A 126 -27.52 -11.01 0.06
C GLU A 126 -28.07 -10.01 1.07
N ALA A 127 -29.07 -10.43 1.86
CA ALA A 127 -29.60 -9.62 2.95
C ALA A 127 -28.54 -9.40 4.04
N ASN A 128 -27.83 -10.45 4.45
CA ASN A 128 -26.76 -10.34 5.45
C ASN A 128 -25.58 -9.49 4.94
N ALA A 129 -25.24 -9.61 3.65
CA ALA A 129 -24.19 -8.82 3.01
C ALA A 129 -24.51 -7.32 2.90
N SER A 130 -25.73 -6.88 3.26
CA SER A 130 -26.06 -5.46 3.39
C SER A 130 -25.51 -4.82 4.66
N ASP A 131 -25.18 -5.61 5.68
CA ASP A 131 -24.58 -5.15 6.93
C ASP A 131 -23.06 -5.02 6.82
N GLU A 132 -22.54 -3.82 7.04
CA GLU A 132 -21.11 -3.53 6.99
C GLU A 132 -20.31 -4.29 8.05
N GLN A 133 -20.91 -4.55 9.23
CA GLN A 133 -20.24 -5.32 10.28
C GLN A 133 -20.03 -6.78 9.86
N PHE A 134 -21.08 -7.40 9.31
CA PHE A 134 -21.01 -8.73 8.70
C PHE A 134 -19.95 -8.78 7.60
N VAL A 135 -19.95 -7.80 6.68
CA VAL A 135 -18.98 -7.74 5.57
C VAL A 135 -17.55 -7.65 6.07
N SER A 136 -17.29 -6.76 7.03
CA SER A 136 -15.95 -6.60 7.63
C SER A 136 -15.48 -7.86 8.34
N ALA A 137 -16.36 -8.52 9.10
CA ALA A 137 -16.04 -9.76 9.82
C ALA A 137 -15.67 -10.91 8.86
N VAL A 138 -16.44 -11.09 7.78
CA VAL A 138 -16.18 -12.11 6.77
C VAL A 138 -14.88 -11.81 6.00
N ALA A 139 -14.68 -10.56 5.56
CA ALA A 139 -13.48 -10.17 4.83
C ALA A 139 -12.21 -10.38 5.67
N GLN A 140 -12.25 -9.99 6.95
CA GLN A 140 -11.14 -10.25 7.88
C GLN A 140 -10.89 -11.75 8.08
N SER A 141 -11.94 -12.56 8.17
CA SER A 141 -11.82 -14.01 8.30
C SER A 141 -11.15 -14.64 7.08
N VAL A 142 -11.54 -14.20 5.88
CA VAL A 142 -10.89 -14.60 4.62
C VAL A 142 -9.41 -14.20 4.60
N ALA A 143 -9.08 -12.96 4.96
CA ALA A 143 -7.70 -12.50 4.94
C ALA A 143 -6.81 -13.21 5.97
N ARG A 144 -7.36 -13.57 7.13
CA ARG A 144 -6.64 -14.40 8.12
C ARG A 144 -6.35 -15.80 7.60
N ILE A 145 -7.25 -16.42 6.84
CA ILE A 145 -7.07 -17.78 6.29
C ILE A 145 -6.10 -17.77 5.09
N HIS A 146 -6.21 -16.78 4.20
CA HIS A 146 -5.47 -16.75 2.93
C HIS A 146 -4.19 -15.92 2.97
N GLY A 147 -3.93 -15.21 4.07
CA GLY A 147 -2.82 -14.29 4.25
C GLY A 147 -3.12 -12.89 3.73
N TYR A 148 -2.26 -11.93 4.10
CA TYR A 148 -2.27 -10.55 3.61
C TYR A 148 -1.18 -10.35 2.53
N ASP A 149 -1.26 -9.25 1.78
CA ASP A 149 -0.24 -8.80 0.81
C ASP A 149 0.08 -9.77 -0.34
N ARG A 150 -0.94 -10.42 -0.90
CA ARG A 150 -0.81 -11.32 -2.06
C ARG A 150 -1.09 -10.61 -3.38
N THR A 151 -0.40 -9.50 -3.61
CA THR A 151 -0.60 -8.64 -4.78
C THR A 151 -0.50 -9.43 -6.09
N GLY A 152 -1.55 -9.35 -6.92
CA GLY A 152 -1.65 -10.03 -8.21
C GLY A 152 -2.13 -11.48 -8.15
N GLU A 153 -2.46 -12.02 -6.97
CA GLU A 153 -2.96 -13.38 -6.79
C GLU A 153 -4.49 -13.47 -6.58
N GLY A 154 -5.23 -12.37 -6.71
CA GLY A 154 -6.64 -12.26 -6.37
C GLY A 154 -7.55 -13.26 -7.10
N VAL A 155 -7.23 -13.65 -8.35
CA VAL A 155 -7.95 -14.71 -9.07
C VAL A 155 -7.73 -16.08 -8.43
N THR A 156 -6.49 -16.37 -7.99
CA THR A 156 -6.17 -17.62 -7.29
C THR A 156 -6.92 -17.68 -5.97
N VAL A 157 -6.92 -16.59 -5.20
CA VAL A 157 -7.67 -16.47 -3.95
C VAL A 157 -9.18 -16.62 -4.20
N SER A 158 -9.71 -15.98 -5.24
CA SER A 158 -11.12 -16.10 -5.64
C SER A 158 -11.55 -17.56 -5.85
N HIS A 159 -10.73 -18.35 -6.55
CA HIS A 159 -10.99 -19.79 -6.73
C HIS A 159 -10.91 -20.60 -5.43
N GLN A 160 -10.11 -20.15 -4.45
CA GLN A 160 -10.01 -20.81 -3.15
C GLN A 160 -11.22 -20.51 -2.28
N ILE A 161 -11.74 -19.27 -2.32
CA ILE A 161 -12.79 -18.83 -1.40
C ILE A 161 -14.22 -19.04 -1.93
N VAL A 162 -14.42 -19.16 -3.24
CA VAL A 162 -15.77 -19.27 -3.82
C VAL A 162 -16.58 -20.44 -3.27
N ASP A 163 -15.92 -21.52 -2.87
CA ASP A 163 -16.57 -22.70 -2.28
C ASP A 163 -17.02 -22.47 -0.82
N TYR A 164 -16.60 -21.38 -0.17
CA TYR A 164 -17.20 -20.93 1.10
C TYR A 164 -18.52 -20.21 0.87
N PHE A 165 -18.69 -19.56 -0.28
CA PHE A 165 -19.89 -18.79 -0.62
C PHE A 165 -20.99 -19.64 -1.26
N PHE A 166 -20.61 -20.60 -2.10
CA PHE A 166 -21.57 -21.37 -2.87
C PHE A 166 -21.23 -22.85 -2.88
N ASP A 167 -22.27 -23.67 -2.80
CA ASP A 167 -22.14 -25.07 -3.13
C ASP A 167 -21.83 -25.24 -4.63
N ARG A 168 -20.97 -26.20 -4.96
CA ARG A 168 -20.55 -26.45 -6.34
C ARG A 168 -21.68 -26.97 -7.23
N GLN A 169 -22.61 -27.74 -6.66
CA GLN A 169 -23.80 -28.20 -7.37
C GLN A 169 -24.74 -27.03 -7.62
N PHE A 170 -24.98 -26.19 -6.60
CA PHE A 170 -25.81 -24.99 -6.73
C PHE A 170 -25.32 -24.02 -7.81
N LEU A 171 -24.00 -23.81 -7.94
CA LEU A 171 -23.44 -22.97 -9.00
C LEU A 171 -23.80 -23.47 -10.42
N GLN A 172 -24.15 -24.74 -10.61
CA GLN A 172 -24.60 -25.24 -11.90
C GLN A 172 -25.98 -24.73 -12.29
N ASP A 173 -26.83 -24.44 -11.30
CA ASP A 173 -28.17 -23.87 -11.48
C ASP A 173 -28.12 -22.35 -11.63
N CYS A 174 -26.95 -21.75 -11.42
CA CYS A 174 -26.69 -20.33 -11.57
C CYS A 174 -26.15 -19.97 -12.96
N SER A 175 -26.36 -18.72 -13.36
CA SER A 175 -25.71 -18.08 -14.51
C SER A 175 -25.65 -16.56 -14.28
N TRP A 176 -24.88 -15.83 -15.08
CA TRP A 176 -24.78 -14.38 -14.90
C TRP A 176 -26.15 -13.68 -15.05
N THR A 177 -26.87 -13.95 -16.15
CA THR A 177 -28.14 -13.25 -16.46
C THR A 177 -29.40 -14.10 -16.26
N GLY A 178 -29.26 -15.35 -15.79
CA GLY A 178 -30.37 -16.32 -15.69
C GLY A 178 -30.80 -16.95 -17.02
N ARG A 179 -30.26 -16.47 -18.16
CA ARG A 179 -30.65 -16.93 -19.50
C ARG A 179 -29.91 -18.21 -19.86
N THR A 180 -30.65 -19.26 -20.19
CA THR A 180 -30.11 -20.48 -20.79
C THR A 180 -30.17 -20.39 -22.32
N ARG A 181 -29.18 -20.99 -23.00
CA ARG A 181 -29.18 -21.14 -24.47
C ARG A 181 -29.98 -22.36 -24.93
N SER A 182 -30.27 -23.29 -24.02
CA SER A 182 -31.03 -24.50 -24.33
C SER A 182 -32.52 -24.17 -24.48
N ALA A 183 -33.18 -24.81 -25.44
CA ALA A 183 -34.62 -24.68 -25.66
C ALA A 183 -35.47 -25.28 -24.52
N GLU A 184 -34.86 -26.07 -23.64
CA GLU A 184 -35.47 -26.50 -22.38
C GLU A 184 -35.64 -25.30 -21.45
N HIS A 185 -36.89 -25.00 -21.09
CA HIS A 185 -37.36 -23.84 -20.33
C HIS A 185 -36.84 -23.72 -18.87
N VAL A 186 -35.74 -24.38 -18.51
CA VAL A 186 -35.15 -24.28 -17.16
C VAL A 186 -34.41 -22.95 -17.06
N ARG A 187 -35.08 -21.94 -16.49
CA ARG A 187 -34.46 -20.65 -16.16
C ARG A 187 -33.45 -20.88 -15.04
N LYS A 188 -32.22 -20.42 -15.25
CA LYS A 188 -31.17 -20.44 -14.23
C LYS A 188 -31.34 -19.25 -13.28
N ILE A 189 -30.80 -19.37 -12.08
CA ILE A 189 -30.72 -18.26 -11.12
C ILE A 189 -29.72 -17.24 -11.67
N ALA A 190 -30.11 -15.96 -11.70
CA ALA A 190 -29.26 -14.88 -12.21
C ALA A 190 -28.39 -14.33 -11.07
N LEU A 191 -27.06 -14.35 -11.22
CA LEU A 191 -26.14 -13.80 -10.22
C LEU A 191 -25.94 -12.28 -10.36
N ALA A 192 -26.22 -11.71 -11.53
CA ALA A 192 -26.02 -10.28 -11.77
C ALA A 192 -26.71 -9.33 -10.76
N PRO A 193 -27.95 -9.59 -10.30
CA PRO A 193 -28.67 -8.70 -9.38
C PRO A 193 -28.15 -8.68 -7.94
N TYR A 194 -27.29 -9.64 -7.55
CA TYR A 194 -26.81 -9.80 -6.18
C TYR A 194 -25.58 -8.92 -5.92
N GLU A 195 -25.81 -7.61 -5.79
CA GLU A 195 -24.74 -6.60 -5.65
C GLU A 195 -24.00 -6.71 -4.32
N ASN A 196 -24.70 -6.99 -3.22
CA ASN A 196 -24.10 -7.05 -1.89
C ASN A 196 -23.16 -8.25 -1.78
N ILE A 197 -23.55 -9.42 -2.29
CA ILE A 197 -22.67 -10.58 -2.35
C ILE A 197 -21.45 -10.32 -3.23
N LYS A 198 -21.62 -9.67 -4.38
CA LYS A 198 -20.48 -9.30 -5.24
C LYS A 198 -19.52 -8.37 -4.51
N ASN A 199 -20.05 -7.39 -3.78
CA ASN A 199 -19.27 -6.45 -2.99
C ASN A 199 -18.56 -7.14 -1.81
N LEU A 200 -19.26 -8.01 -1.07
CA LEU A 200 -18.71 -8.84 0.00
C LEU A 200 -17.55 -9.71 -0.50
N PHE A 201 -17.75 -10.39 -1.62
CA PHE A 201 -16.72 -11.21 -2.25
C PHE A 201 -15.52 -10.36 -2.68
N TYR A 202 -15.78 -9.22 -3.33
CA TYR A 202 -14.74 -8.26 -3.72
C TYR A 202 -13.93 -7.80 -2.51
N GLN A 203 -14.57 -7.32 -1.44
CA GLN A 203 -13.88 -6.82 -0.25
C GLN A 203 -13.05 -7.92 0.42
N SER A 204 -13.58 -9.15 0.44
CA SER A 204 -12.87 -10.31 0.98
C SER A 204 -11.57 -10.61 0.23
N VAL A 205 -11.57 -10.51 -1.10
CA VAL A 205 -10.37 -10.72 -1.91
C VAL A 205 -9.47 -9.49 -1.93
N HIS A 206 -10.04 -8.29 -1.98
CA HIS A 206 -9.29 -7.03 -2.03
C HIS A 206 -8.46 -6.79 -0.77
N LEU A 207 -8.95 -7.27 0.38
CA LEU A 207 -8.18 -7.24 1.63
C LEU A 207 -6.94 -8.15 1.59
N VAL A 208 -6.94 -9.18 0.74
CA VAL A 208 -5.81 -10.09 0.52
C VAL A 208 -4.90 -9.61 -0.61
N ASP A 209 -5.49 -9.07 -1.67
CA ASP A 209 -4.83 -8.55 -2.86
C ASP A 209 -5.43 -7.19 -3.23
N ASP A 210 -4.72 -6.11 -2.87
CA ASP A 210 -5.10 -4.73 -3.11
C ASP A 210 -5.26 -4.37 -4.60
N SER A 211 -4.65 -5.14 -5.51
CA SER A 211 -4.80 -4.96 -6.95
C SER A 211 -6.10 -5.55 -7.51
N PHE A 212 -6.80 -6.36 -6.72
CA PHE A 212 -8.07 -6.97 -7.13
C PHE A 212 -9.19 -5.93 -7.14
N THR A 213 -10.01 -5.92 -8.20
CA THR A 213 -11.06 -4.91 -8.41
C THR A 213 -12.45 -5.53 -8.44
N LEU A 214 -13.48 -4.72 -8.19
CA LEU A 214 -14.88 -5.16 -8.31
C LEU A 214 -15.19 -5.72 -9.71
N ASN A 215 -14.66 -5.11 -10.77
CA ASN A 215 -14.83 -5.63 -12.14
C ASN A 215 -14.17 -7.01 -12.30
N ALA A 216 -13.02 -7.24 -11.67
CA ALA A 216 -12.40 -8.57 -11.63
C ALA A 216 -13.28 -9.59 -10.89
N ALA A 217 -13.90 -9.21 -9.78
CA ALA A 217 -14.88 -10.04 -9.07
C ALA A 217 -16.07 -10.42 -9.97
N GLU A 218 -16.66 -9.46 -10.68
CA GLU A 218 -17.77 -9.75 -11.59
C GLU A 218 -17.37 -10.66 -12.77
N ARG A 219 -16.18 -10.41 -13.35
CA ARG A 219 -15.64 -11.29 -14.40
C ARG A 219 -15.45 -12.69 -13.87
N PHE A 220 -14.92 -12.82 -12.65
CA PHE A 220 -14.78 -14.10 -11.97
C PHE A 220 -16.14 -14.79 -11.78
N PHE A 221 -17.19 -14.08 -11.35
CA PHE A 221 -18.54 -14.66 -11.22
C PHE A 221 -19.10 -15.16 -12.56
N ARG A 222 -18.88 -14.41 -13.65
CA ARG A 222 -19.26 -14.84 -15.00
C ARG A 222 -18.55 -16.12 -15.39
N ASP A 223 -17.24 -16.20 -15.14
CA ASP A 223 -16.41 -17.34 -15.51
C ASP A 223 -16.72 -18.57 -14.65
N VAL A 224 -16.88 -18.40 -13.33
CA VAL A 224 -17.15 -19.52 -12.41
C VAL A 224 -18.52 -20.15 -12.69
N ALA A 225 -19.54 -19.35 -13.00
CA ALA A 225 -20.86 -19.86 -13.36
C ALA A 225 -20.84 -20.55 -14.74
N LYS A 226 -20.10 -20.00 -15.71
CA LYS A 226 -19.90 -20.63 -17.02
C LYS A 226 -19.21 -22.00 -16.92
N HIS A 227 -18.25 -22.13 -16.01
CA HIS A 227 -17.46 -23.34 -15.80
C HIS A 227 -17.97 -24.20 -14.63
N ALA A 228 -19.15 -23.92 -14.08
CA ALA A 228 -19.68 -24.59 -12.89
C ALA A 228 -19.81 -26.11 -13.05
N ARG A 229 -20.31 -26.60 -14.19
CA ARG A 229 -20.42 -28.05 -14.47
C ARG A 229 -19.06 -28.74 -14.40
N SER A 230 -18.05 -28.19 -15.10
CA SER A 230 -16.69 -28.74 -15.07
C SER A 230 -16.10 -28.70 -13.66
N ARG A 231 -16.38 -27.65 -12.86
CA ARG A 231 -15.91 -27.57 -11.47
C ARG A 231 -16.59 -28.59 -10.55
N ALA A 232 -17.87 -28.87 -10.75
CA ALA A 232 -18.63 -29.83 -9.95
C ALA A 232 -18.18 -31.28 -10.18
N GLU A 233 -17.77 -31.61 -11.41
CA GLU A 233 -17.28 -32.95 -11.80
C GLU A 233 -15.85 -33.23 -11.32
N VAL A 234 -15.05 -32.19 -11.06
CA VAL A 234 -13.70 -32.35 -10.50
C VAL A 234 -13.81 -32.81 -9.05
N LYS A 235 -13.78 -34.14 -8.85
CA LYS A 235 -13.48 -34.75 -7.56
C LYS A 235 -12.19 -34.11 -7.06
N PHE A 236 -12.12 -33.73 -5.78
CA PHE A 236 -11.00 -33.05 -5.08
C PHE A 236 -9.60 -33.71 -5.20
N LEU A 237 -9.44 -34.69 -6.07
CA LEU A 237 -8.18 -35.17 -6.60
C LEU A 237 -7.49 -34.01 -7.33
N ARG A 238 -6.74 -33.20 -6.58
CA ARG A 238 -5.70 -32.35 -7.14
C ARG A 238 -4.91 -33.23 -8.10
N LYS A 239 -5.10 -33.02 -9.40
CA LYS A 239 -4.15 -33.56 -10.37
C LYS A 239 -2.80 -33.02 -9.91
N PRO A 240 -1.80 -33.89 -9.64
CA PRO A 240 -0.51 -33.43 -9.17
C PRO A 240 -0.06 -32.31 -10.11
N ALA A 241 0.34 -31.18 -9.53
CA ALA A 241 0.77 -30.03 -10.30
C ALA A 241 1.74 -30.54 -11.36
N LEU A 242 1.34 -30.45 -12.63
CA LEU A 242 2.22 -30.79 -13.74
C LEU A 242 3.47 -29.96 -13.50
N LYS A 243 4.56 -30.62 -13.10
CA LYS A 243 5.86 -29.97 -12.89
C LYS A 243 6.03 -29.10 -14.11
N ARG A 244 6.08 -27.76 -13.92
CA ARG A 244 6.37 -26.82 -15.00
C ARG A 244 7.56 -27.42 -15.71
N ARG A 245 7.35 -27.96 -16.92
CA ARG A 245 8.46 -28.27 -17.80
C ARG A 245 9.17 -26.94 -17.89
N LYS A 246 10.37 -26.83 -17.29
CA LYS A 246 11.25 -25.69 -17.53
C LYS A 246 11.22 -25.56 -19.05
N SER A 247 10.62 -24.48 -19.55
CA SER A 247 10.67 -24.21 -20.98
C SER A 247 12.14 -24.34 -21.32
N ARG A 248 12.51 -25.26 -22.21
CA ARG A 248 13.85 -25.30 -22.79
C ARG A 248 14.02 -23.94 -23.46
N LYS A 249 14.42 -22.92 -22.71
CA LYS A 249 14.91 -21.67 -23.24
C LYS A 249 16.22 -22.05 -23.91
N LYS A 250 16.10 -22.35 -25.20
CA LYS A 250 17.11 -22.29 -26.26
C LYS A 250 18.52 -22.72 -25.84
N LEU A 251 18.82 -24.01 -26.05
CA LEU A 251 20.17 -24.46 -26.39
C LEU A 251 20.73 -23.74 -27.65
N SER A 252 19.90 -23.01 -28.40
CA SER A 252 20.34 -22.23 -29.56
C SER A 252 21.15 -20.97 -29.20
N ALA A 253 21.14 -20.51 -27.95
CA ALA A 253 21.92 -19.33 -27.55
C ALA A 253 23.40 -19.67 -27.24
N LEU A 254 23.69 -20.88 -26.74
CA LEU A 254 25.08 -21.35 -26.55
C LEU A 254 25.75 -21.77 -27.85
N ASN A 255 24.99 -22.31 -28.82
CA ASN A 255 25.56 -22.66 -30.13
C ASN A 255 25.91 -21.42 -30.97
N TYR A 256 25.25 -20.27 -30.74
CA TYR A 256 25.56 -19.03 -31.45
C TYR A 256 26.91 -18.42 -31.02
N SER A 257 27.30 -18.56 -29.75
CA SER A 257 28.60 -18.05 -29.28
C SER A 257 29.75 -18.90 -29.82
N ASN A 258 29.61 -20.23 -29.85
CA ASN A 258 30.67 -21.13 -30.29
C ASN A 258 30.99 -20.97 -31.79
N GLU A 259 29.95 -20.84 -32.63
CA GLU A 259 30.12 -20.63 -34.08
C GLU A 259 30.75 -19.26 -34.40
N THR A 260 30.40 -18.23 -33.64
CA THR A 260 30.98 -16.89 -33.83
C THR A 260 32.45 -16.85 -33.41
N VAL A 261 32.78 -17.49 -32.28
CA VAL A 261 34.19 -17.62 -31.82
C VAL A 261 35.01 -18.41 -32.84
N LYS A 262 34.47 -19.51 -33.37
CA LYS A 262 35.16 -20.31 -34.39
C LYS A 262 35.47 -19.50 -35.65
N LYS A 263 34.51 -18.70 -36.14
CA LYS A 263 34.73 -17.80 -37.29
C LYS A 263 35.77 -16.73 -37.03
N ILE A 264 35.82 -16.18 -35.81
CA ILE A 264 36.84 -15.19 -35.43
C ILE A 264 38.23 -15.83 -35.45
N VAL A 265 38.38 -17.02 -34.87
CA VAL A 265 39.67 -17.75 -34.84
C VAL A 265 40.11 -18.13 -36.25
N GLU A 266 39.23 -18.65 -37.10
CA GLU A 266 39.57 -19.00 -38.48
C GLU A 266 40.00 -17.77 -39.30
N ASN A 267 39.37 -16.61 -39.08
CA ASN A 267 39.74 -15.39 -39.78
C ASN A 267 41.11 -14.86 -39.32
N GLN A 268 41.40 -14.93 -38.03
CA GLN A 268 42.73 -14.58 -37.50
C GLN A 268 43.81 -15.54 -38.03
N LEU A 269 43.51 -16.84 -38.13
CA LEU A 269 44.45 -17.83 -38.65
C LEU A 269 44.78 -17.58 -40.12
N ARG A 270 43.78 -17.25 -40.94
CA ARG A 270 43.99 -16.86 -42.35
C ARG A 270 44.86 -15.62 -42.47
N HIS A 271 44.64 -14.63 -41.60
CA HIS A 271 45.43 -13.41 -41.64
C HIS A 271 46.91 -13.66 -41.31
N LEU A 272 47.19 -14.50 -40.33
CA LEU A 272 48.56 -14.90 -39.96
C LEU A 272 49.25 -15.74 -41.04
N GLN A 273 48.51 -16.61 -41.73
CA GLN A 273 49.05 -17.38 -42.85
C GLN A 273 49.38 -16.48 -44.06
N ALA A 274 48.57 -15.44 -44.29
CA ALA A 274 48.81 -14.46 -45.34
C ALA A 274 49.98 -13.51 -45.05
N THR A 275 50.35 -13.29 -43.78
CA THR A 275 51.54 -12.49 -43.42
C THR A 275 52.83 -13.30 -43.35
N LEU A 276 52.75 -14.64 -43.40
CA LEU A 276 53.91 -15.55 -43.41
C LEU A 276 54.24 -16.12 -44.79
N SER A 277 53.45 -15.81 -45.83
CA SER A 277 53.77 -16.06 -47.24
C SER A 277 54.27 -14.79 -47.91
#